data_AF-B9T0D4-F1
#
_entry.id   AF-B9T0D4-F1
#
_cell.length_a   1.000
_cell.length_b   1.000
_cell.length_c   1.000
_cell.angle_alpha   90.00
_cell.angle_beta   90.00
_cell.angle_gamma   90.00
#
_symmetry.space_group_name_H-M   'P 1'
#
loop_
_entity.id
_entity.type
_entity.pdbx_description
1 polymer ?
#
loop_
_entity_poly.entity_id
_entity_poly.type
_entity_poly.pdbx_seq_one_letter_code
_entity_poly.pdbx_strand_id
1 'polypeptide(L)'
;MSTFWLRIMLALLIMSITPPRSDGQLEQWCIADEQTPDGELQMALDWACGRGGADCSMIQVNKPCYFPNTVRDHASYAFNSYFQKFKHKSGSCYFKGAAMITELDPNTELKAHF
;
A
#
# COMPACT_ATOMS: atom_id res chain seq x y z
N MET A 1 28.90 -33.61 -16.15
CA MET A 1 29.78 -32.56 -15.57
C MET A 1 29.54 -31.19 -16.21
N SER A 2 29.50 -31.07 -17.54
CA SER A 2 29.27 -29.79 -18.25
C SER A 2 27.94 -29.07 -17.91
N THR A 3 26.83 -29.80 -17.79
CA THR A 3 25.52 -29.21 -17.45
C THR A 3 25.41 -28.69 -16.02
N PHE A 4 26.23 -29.21 -15.10
CA PHE A 4 26.23 -28.79 -13.70
C PHE A 4 26.86 -27.40 -13.57
N TRP A 5 27.98 -27.19 -14.26
CA TRP A 5 28.62 -25.87 -14.38
C TRP A 5 27.75 -24.87 -15.14
N LEU A 6 27.04 -25.30 -16.19
CA LEU A 6 26.09 -24.44 -16.91
C LEU A 6 24.92 -23.99 -16.01
N ARG A 7 24.40 -24.87 -15.14
CA ARG A 7 23.35 -24.53 -14.17
C ARG A 7 23.85 -23.64 -13.04
N ILE A 8 25.08 -23.83 -12.56
CA ILE A 8 25.70 -22.98 -11.54
C ILE A 8 25.94 -21.57 -12.09
N MET A 9 26.47 -21.45 -13.30
CA MET A 9 26.65 -20.14 -13.96
C MET A 9 25.32 -19.44 -14.21
N LEU A 10 24.28 -20.19 -14.61
CA LEU A 10 22.94 -19.64 -14.76
C LEU A 10 22.41 -19.12 -13.41
N ALA A 11 22.55 -19.88 -12.32
CA ALA A 11 22.10 -19.51 -10.97
C ALA A 11 22.83 -18.29 -10.40
N LEU A 12 24.15 -18.19 -10.61
CA LEU A 12 24.95 -17.04 -10.20
C LEU A 12 24.55 -15.75 -10.93
N LEU A 13 24.12 -15.86 -12.19
CA LEU A 13 23.63 -14.72 -12.97
C LEU A 13 22.26 -14.20 -12.49
N ILE A 14 21.43 -15.05 -11.87
CA ILE A 14 20.11 -14.67 -11.35
C ILE A 14 20.24 -13.94 -10.00
N MET A 15 21.21 -14.33 -9.17
CA MET A 15 21.46 -13.70 -7.87
C MET A 15 21.97 -12.25 -7.95
N SER A 16 22.62 -11.85 -9.05
CA SER A 16 23.11 -10.48 -9.24
C SER A 16 22.04 -9.49 -9.72
N ILE A 17 20.84 -9.98 -10.08
CA ILE A 17 19.75 -9.14 -10.61
C ILE A 17 18.75 -8.74 -9.51
N THR A 18 18.68 -9.48 -8.40
CA THR A 18 17.79 -9.11 -7.29
C THR A 18 18.47 -8.06 -6.41
N PRO A 19 17.98 -6.81 -6.37
CA PRO A 19 18.46 -5.85 -5.37
C PRO A 19 18.19 -6.43 -3.97
N PRO A 20 19.15 -6.33 -3.04
CA PRO A 20 18.91 -6.74 -1.67
C PRO A 20 17.76 -5.90 -1.11
N ARG A 21 16.67 -6.56 -0.66
CA ARG A 21 15.73 -5.89 0.24
C ARG A 21 16.53 -5.56 1.49
N SER A 22 16.83 -4.28 1.71
CA SER A 22 17.50 -3.86 2.93
C SER A 22 16.55 -4.14 4.09
N ASP A 23 16.94 -5.08 4.95
CA ASP A 23 16.18 -5.57 6.12
C ASP A 23 16.09 -4.53 7.26
N GLY A 24 16.14 -3.24 6.90
CA GLY A 24 16.14 -2.09 7.81
C GLY A 24 15.27 -0.92 7.33
N GLN A 25 14.44 -1.11 6.30
CA GLN A 25 13.34 -0.18 6.03
C GLN A 25 12.17 -0.57 6.93
N LEU A 26 11.88 0.26 7.94
CA LEU A 26 10.62 0.16 8.69
C LEU A 26 9.48 0.16 7.66
N GLU A 27 8.57 -0.81 7.76
CA GLU A 27 7.43 -0.87 6.84
C GLU A 27 6.58 0.38 7.08
N GLN A 28 6.29 1.09 6.00
CA GLN A 28 5.53 2.33 6.03
C GLN A 28 4.17 2.10 5.39
N TRP A 29 3.12 2.52 6.08
CA TRP A 29 1.75 2.52 5.59
C TRP A 29 1.27 3.94 5.38
N CYS A 30 0.32 4.11 4.46
CA CYS A 30 -0.34 5.38 4.22
C CYS A 30 -1.81 5.26 4.64
N ILE A 31 -2.20 5.99 5.68
CA ILE A 31 -3.56 5.94 6.24
C ILE A 31 -4.24 7.29 6.09
N ALA A 32 -5.57 7.31 6.14
CA ALA A 32 -6.34 8.55 6.19
C ALA A 32 -6.04 9.32 7.48
N ASP A 33 -5.93 10.64 7.38
CA ASP A 33 -5.83 11.51 8.55
C ASP A 33 -7.21 11.65 9.21
N GLU A 34 -7.29 11.34 10.50
CA GLU A 34 -8.53 11.38 11.28
C GLU A 34 -9.13 12.79 11.41
N GLN A 35 -8.32 13.84 11.22
CA GLN A 35 -8.76 15.23 11.30
C GLN A 35 -9.33 15.73 9.97
N THR A 36 -9.20 14.96 8.89
CA THR A 36 -9.68 15.36 7.57
C THR A 36 -11.19 15.16 7.48
N PRO A 37 -11.96 16.18 7.04
CA PRO A 37 -13.40 16.03 6.84
C PRO A 37 -13.75 14.96 5.80
N ASP A 38 -14.84 14.21 6.03
CA ASP A 38 -15.30 13.13 5.14
C ASP A 38 -15.45 13.55 3.67
N GLY A 39 -15.87 14.79 3.40
CA GLY A 39 -15.98 15.29 2.03
C GLY A 39 -14.63 15.38 1.30
N GLU A 40 -13.57 15.75 2.01
CA GLU A 40 -12.21 15.80 1.46
C GLU A 40 -11.63 14.39 1.32
N LEU A 41 -11.88 13.52 2.30
CA LEU A 41 -11.53 12.10 2.22
C LEU A 41 -12.21 11.41 1.04
N GLN A 42 -13.49 11.68 0.79
CA GLN A 42 -14.22 11.08 -0.33
C GLN A 42 -13.63 11.52 -1.67
N MET A 43 -13.33 12.81 -1.85
CA MET A 43 -12.68 13.30 -3.08
C MET A 43 -11.30 12.66 -3.31
N ALA A 44 -10.52 12.48 -2.24
CA ALA A 44 -9.22 11.84 -2.31
C ALA A 44 -9.34 10.33 -2.59
N LEU A 45 -10.31 9.64 -1.98
CA LEU A 45 -10.65 8.24 -2.23
C LEU A 45 -11.07 8.01 -3.69
N ASP A 46 -11.97 8.84 -4.21
CA ASP A 46 -12.44 8.77 -5.61
C ASP A 46 -11.28 8.94 -6.59
N TRP A 47 -10.36 9.87 -6.30
CA TRP A 47 -9.15 10.04 -7.08
C TRP A 47 -8.26 8.80 -7.00
N ALA A 48 -8.00 8.28 -5.80
CA ALA A 48 -7.14 7.13 -5.56
C ALA A 48 -7.62 5.90 -6.35
N CYS A 49 -8.91 5.56 -6.24
CA CYS A 49 -9.51 4.43 -6.94
C CYS A 49 -9.68 4.65 -8.44
N GLY A 50 -9.82 5.90 -8.88
CA GLY A 50 -9.90 6.26 -10.29
C GLY A 50 -8.53 6.50 -10.91
N ARG A 51 -8.16 7.78 -11.05
CA ARG A 51 -6.94 8.20 -11.76
C ARG A 51 -5.65 7.84 -11.04
N GLY A 52 -5.68 7.73 -9.71
CA GLY A 52 -4.53 7.33 -8.90
C GLY A 52 -4.14 5.86 -9.10
N GLY A 53 -5.09 5.01 -9.50
CA GLY A 53 -4.81 3.60 -9.81
C GLY A 53 -4.51 2.74 -8.58
N ALA A 54 -5.05 3.11 -7.42
CA ALA A 54 -5.18 2.23 -6.27
C ALA A 54 -6.02 1.00 -6.63
N ASP A 55 -5.72 -0.16 -6.03
CA ASP A 55 -6.67 -1.26 -6.03
C ASP A 55 -7.72 -1.02 -4.95
N CYS A 56 -8.97 -0.84 -5.36
CA CYS A 56 -10.13 -0.62 -4.48
C CYS A 56 -11.14 -1.76 -4.57
N SER A 57 -10.73 -2.93 -5.06
CA SER A 57 -11.62 -4.08 -5.24
C SER A 57 -12.06 -4.70 -3.93
N MET A 58 -11.28 -4.57 -2.85
CA MET A 58 -11.55 -5.19 -1.55
C MET A 58 -12.46 -4.36 -0.64
N ILE A 59 -12.67 -3.08 -0.95
CA ILE A 59 -13.57 -2.17 -0.21
C ILE A 59 -14.96 -2.07 -0.84
N GLN A 60 -15.25 -2.88 -1.87
CA GLN A 60 -16.59 -2.91 -2.49
C GLN A 60 -17.57 -3.72 -1.64
N VAL A 61 -18.87 -3.50 -1.84
CA VAL A 61 -19.92 -4.28 -1.17
C VAL A 61 -19.67 -5.78 -1.31
N ASN A 62 -19.84 -6.53 -0.22
CA ASN A 62 -19.57 -7.97 -0.10
C ASN A 62 -18.09 -8.39 -0.21
N LYS A 63 -17.15 -7.47 0.01
CA LYS A 63 -15.72 -7.78 0.03
C LYS A 63 -15.13 -7.70 1.44
N PRO A 64 -13.98 -8.35 1.69
CA PRO A 64 -13.43 -8.48 3.04
C PRO A 64 -13.10 -7.16 3.75
N CYS A 65 -12.79 -6.09 3.01
CA CYS A 65 -12.45 -4.78 3.56
C CYS A 65 -13.59 -3.77 3.42
N TYR A 66 -14.83 -4.24 3.18
CA TYR A 66 -16.00 -3.36 3.13
C TYR A 66 -16.37 -2.80 4.50
N PHE A 67 -16.20 -3.60 5.56
CA PHE A 67 -16.49 -3.18 6.92
C PHE A 67 -15.20 -2.83 7.67
N PRO A 68 -15.21 -1.75 8.49
CA PRO A 68 -16.32 -0.82 8.71
C PRO A 68 -16.62 0.04 7.47
N ASN A 69 -17.91 0.28 7.19
CA ASN A 69 -18.35 1.00 5.99
C ASN A 69 -18.34 2.52 6.25
N THR A 70 -17.14 3.08 6.42
CA THR A 70 -16.92 4.52 6.56
C THR A 70 -16.01 5.02 5.44
N VAL A 71 -16.14 6.31 5.11
CA VAL A 71 -15.27 6.94 4.11
C VAL A 71 -13.80 6.87 4.55
N ARG A 72 -13.53 7.09 5.84
CA ARG A 72 -12.19 7.06 6.42
C ARG A 72 -11.52 5.70 6.26
N ASP A 73 -12.23 4.62 6.56
CA ASP A 73 -11.66 3.26 6.51
C ASP A 73 -11.41 2.81 5.07
N HIS A 74 -12.33 3.14 4.16
CA HIS A 74 -12.14 2.91 2.72
C HIS A 74 -11.01 3.76 2.14
N ALA A 75 -10.89 5.03 2.56
CA ALA A 75 -9.80 5.92 2.19
C ALA A 75 -8.44 5.39 2.67
N SER A 76 -8.31 4.97 3.93
CA SER A 76 -7.09 4.34 4.46
C SER A 76 -6.66 3.13 3.62
N TYR A 77 -7.60 2.26 3.24
CA TYR A 77 -7.29 1.13 2.37
C TYR A 77 -6.78 1.58 1.00
N ALA A 78 -7.49 2.49 0.34
CA ALA A 78 -7.14 2.98 -0.99
C ALA A 78 -5.80 3.74 -1.01
N PHE A 79 -5.54 4.55 0.02
CA PHE A 79 -4.31 5.31 0.17
C PHE A 79 -3.11 4.40 0.38
N ASN A 80 -3.25 3.39 1.24
CA ASN A 80 -2.19 2.40 1.42
C ASN A 80 -1.96 1.60 0.12
N SER A 81 -3.03 1.12 -0.53
CA SER A 81 -2.96 0.40 -1.80
C SER A 81 -2.20 1.19 -2.89
N TYR A 82 -2.52 2.48 -3.03
CA TYR A 82 -1.79 3.40 -3.90
C TYR A 82 -0.32 3.55 -3.46
N PHE A 83 -0.09 3.84 -2.18
CA PHE A 83 1.24 4.12 -1.65
C PHE A 83 2.17 2.92 -1.83
N GLN A 84 1.74 1.71 -1.48
CA GLN A 84 2.54 0.50 -1.67
C GLN A 84 2.91 0.27 -3.14
N LYS A 85 1.97 0.54 -4.05
CA LYS A 85 2.16 0.36 -5.49
C LYS A 85 3.13 1.38 -6.10
N PHE A 86 3.15 2.61 -5.59
CA PHE A 86 3.84 3.73 -6.23
C PHE A 86 4.93 4.39 -5.39
N LYS A 87 5.17 4.00 -4.13
CA LYS A 87 6.21 4.61 -3.26
C LYS A 87 7.61 4.60 -3.87
N HIS A 88 7.92 3.62 -4.70
CA HIS A 88 9.20 3.52 -5.43
C HIS A 88 9.20 4.20 -6.81
N LYS A 89 8.07 4.80 -7.22
CA LYS A 89 7.82 5.45 -8.52
C LYS A 89 7.27 6.87 -8.34
N SER A 90 7.76 7.58 -7.33
CA SER A 90 7.36 8.96 -6.99
C SER A 90 5.93 9.13 -6.46
N GLY A 91 5.20 8.05 -6.15
CA GLY A 91 3.94 8.14 -5.42
C GLY A 91 4.19 8.57 -3.97
N SER A 92 3.38 9.52 -3.48
CA SER A 92 3.46 10.02 -2.11
C SER A 92 2.17 9.76 -1.34
N CYS A 93 2.28 9.71 -0.01
CA CYS A 93 1.16 9.69 0.91
C CYS A 93 0.66 11.11 1.22
N TYR A 94 0.39 11.91 0.18
CA TYR A 94 -0.01 13.31 0.39
C TYR A 94 -1.53 13.48 0.35
N PHE A 95 -2.19 13.05 -0.73
CA PHE A 95 -3.66 13.17 -0.88
C PHE A 95 -4.24 14.55 -0.48
N LYS A 96 -3.53 15.64 -0.79
CA LYS A 96 -3.86 17.03 -0.39
C LYS A 96 -3.86 17.28 1.13
N GLY A 97 -3.11 16.51 1.89
CA GLY A 97 -3.09 16.54 3.35
C GLY A 97 -4.08 15.56 3.99
N ALA A 98 -4.86 14.81 3.21
CA ALA A 98 -5.86 13.89 3.71
C ALA A 98 -5.28 12.56 4.25
N ALA A 99 -3.96 12.39 4.21
CA ALA A 99 -3.30 11.14 4.55
C ALA A 99 -1.98 11.38 5.29
N MET A 100 -1.58 10.39 6.07
CA MET A 100 -0.33 10.40 6.84
C MET A 100 0.39 9.05 6.74
N ILE A 101 1.73 9.11 6.83
CA ILE A 101 2.57 7.91 6.93
C ILE A 101 2.58 7.43 8.37
N THR A 102 2.43 6.13 8.56
CA THR A 102 2.63 5.45 9.84
C THR A 102 3.60 4.28 9.69
N GLU A 103 4.35 4.00 10.75
CA GLU A 103 5.21 2.81 10.91
C GLU A 103 4.56 1.77 11.84
N LEU A 104 3.30 2.00 12.23
CA LEU A 104 2.47 1.04 12.95
C LEU A 104 1.61 0.30 11.93
N ASP A 105 1.62 -1.03 11.98
CA ASP A 105 0.79 -1.85 11.08
C ASP A 105 -0.69 -1.52 11.33
N PRO A 106 -1.40 -0.91 10.35
CA PRO A 106 -2.78 -0.55 10.53
C PRO A 106 -3.66 -1.77 10.74
N ASN A 107 -3.26 -3.00 10.38
CA ASN A 107 -4.04 -4.19 10.73
C ASN A 107 -4.04 -4.51 12.22
N THR A 108 -3.06 -3.99 12.98
CA THR A 108 -3.07 -4.08 14.44
C THR A 108 -3.97 -3.00 15.07
N GLU A 109 -4.08 -1.82 14.44
CA GLU A 109 -4.94 -0.72 14.89
C GLU A 109 -6.41 -0.83 14.42
N LEU A 110 -6.66 -1.34 13.20
CA LEU A 110 -8.01 -1.64 12.70
C LEU A 110 -8.70 -2.72 13.54
N LYS A 111 -7.94 -3.53 14.28
CA LYS A 111 -8.48 -4.47 15.28
C LYS A 111 -8.69 -3.82 16.65
N ALA A 112 -8.04 -2.70 16.95
CA ALA A 112 -8.16 -2.00 18.23
C ALA A 112 -9.33 -0.99 18.26
N HIS A 113 -9.94 -0.69 17.11
CA HIS A 113 -11.16 0.12 17.01
C HIS A 113 -12.47 -0.71 16.95
N PHE A 114 -12.40 -2.02 17.24
CA PHE A 114 -13.55 -2.90 17.47
C PHE A 114 -13.56 -3.46 18.91
#